data_AF-A0A409YMU7-F1
#
_entry.id   AF-A0A409YMU7-F1
#
_cell.length_a   1.000
_cell.length_b   1.000
_cell.length_c   1.000
_cell.angle_alpha   90.00
_cell.angle_beta   90.00
_cell.angle_gamma   90.00
#
_symmetry.space_group_name_H-M   'P 1'
#
loop_
_entity.id
_entity.type
_entity.pdbx_description
1 polymer ?
#
loop_
_entity_poly.entity_id
_entity_poly.type
_entity_poly.pdbx_seq_one_letter_code
_entity_poly.pdbx_strand_id
1 'polypeptide(L)'
;MNHLSNPIFDEFERMFHGVSVNTHRHPEGRFIRVAVLPGIGDLPAIRKAMGYAGVASDVNMCSMCKIHKSNIDVLDPPLPTLRTGAEVSEAASMWREATTKKQQQDIFKAHGVRWTSMHRLTYRDPVLHTMLGVMHNWIEGVLQNHFRNKWGIGIQTAKSKATPITPLEDHLNIPIESGDDDQLDTNDEGQIADDEDANGSTDTDTSVETNDSTVSITMPRYGNQAMFTLVQLTTIRTCIANTVIPSWVERPPRNLGEASHGKLKADTWLSLFSVFLPLIIPEIWGDAKYSELRHNFYNVVACTN
;
A
#
# COMPACT_ATOMS: atom_id res chain seq x y z
N MET A 1 5.05 -15.67 -17.31
CA MET A 1 3.70 -15.26 -16.84
C MET A 1 2.65 -15.35 -17.94
N ASN A 2 2.89 -14.79 -19.14
CA ASN A 2 1.89 -14.76 -20.22
C ASN A 2 1.34 -16.14 -20.63
N HIS A 3 2.17 -17.20 -20.68
CA HIS A 3 1.71 -18.55 -21.05
C HIS A 3 0.65 -19.12 -20.10
N LEU A 4 0.74 -18.80 -18.80
CA LEU A 4 -0.23 -19.26 -17.79
C LEU A 4 -1.51 -18.44 -17.82
N SER A 5 -1.40 -17.13 -18.12
CA SER A 5 -2.56 -16.23 -18.11
C SER A 5 -3.34 -16.23 -19.43
N ASN A 6 -2.71 -16.54 -20.56
CA ASN A 6 -3.33 -16.46 -21.88
C ASN A 6 -4.71 -17.13 -21.99
N PRO A 7 -4.92 -18.37 -21.50
CA PRO A 7 -6.24 -19.01 -21.59
C PRO A 7 -7.35 -18.23 -20.87
N ILE A 8 -7.01 -17.55 -19.77
CA ILE A 8 -7.96 -16.72 -19.02
C ILE A 8 -8.33 -15.47 -19.85
N PHE A 9 -7.35 -14.87 -20.51
CA PHE A 9 -7.59 -13.69 -21.35
C PHE A 9 -8.32 -14.02 -22.66
N ASP A 10 -8.13 -15.24 -23.20
CA ASP A 10 -8.94 -15.76 -24.32
C ASP A 10 -10.43 -15.77 -23.94
N GLU A 11 -10.76 -16.23 -22.73
CA GLU A 11 -12.12 -16.22 -22.21
C GLU A 11 -12.66 -14.80 -22.01
N PHE A 12 -11.85 -13.87 -21.50
CA PHE A 12 -12.28 -12.47 -21.33
C PHE A 12 -12.58 -11.78 -22.67
N GLU A 13 -11.80 -12.03 -23.71
CA GLU A 13 -12.10 -11.52 -25.06
C GLU A 13 -13.39 -12.11 -25.60
N ARG A 14 -13.56 -13.43 -25.48
CA ARG A 14 -14.77 -14.14 -25.91
C ARG A 14 -16.01 -13.58 -25.21
N MET A 15 -15.95 -13.42 -23.89
CA MET A 15 -17.08 -12.91 -23.09
C MET A 15 -17.33 -11.42 -23.30
N PHE A 16 -16.36 -10.64 -23.77
CA PHE A 16 -16.58 -9.22 -24.09
C PHE A 16 -17.50 -9.03 -25.30
N HIS A 17 -17.36 -9.88 -26.32
CA HIS A 17 -18.29 -9.91 -27.46
C HIS A 17 -19.67 -10.42 -27.04
N GLY A 18 -19.69 -11.34 -26.08
CA GLY A 18 -20.90 -11.83 -25.43
C GLY A 18 -21.19 -13.29 -25.72
N VAL A 19 -21.78 -13.96 -24.74
CA VAL A 19 -21.97 -15.41 -24.72
C VAL A 19 -23.37 -15.72 -24.20
N SER A 20 -24.04 -16.71 -24.80
CA SER A 20 -25.30 -17.23 -24.25
C SER A 20 -24.98 -18.30 -23.22
N VAL A 21 -25.49 -18.13 -22.00
CA VAL A 21 -25.29 -19.08 -20.90
C VAL A 21 -26.63 -19.60 -20.42
N ASN A 22 -26.81 -20.91 -20.47
CA ASN A 22 -27.99 -21.57 -19.96
C ASN A 22 -27.82 -21.79 -18.45
N THR A 23 -28.88 -21.51 -17.69
CA THR A 23 -28.90 -21.75 -16.25
C THR A 23 -30.17 -22.50 -15.89
N HIS A 24 -30.22 -23.10 -14.70
CA HIS A 24 -31.43 -23.79 -14.25
C HIS A 24 -32.70 -22.91 -14.30
N ARG A 25 -32.56 -21.61 -13.97
CA ARG A 25 -33.68 -20.64 -14.01
C ARG A 25 -33.93 -20.04 -15.41
N HIS A 26 -33.01 -20.25 -16.36
CA HIS A 26 -33.11 -19.78 -17.75
C HIS A 26 -32.63 -20.86 -18.72
N PRO A 27 -33.43 -21.92 -18.96
CA PRO A 27 -33.08 -22.99 -19.89
C PRO A 27 -32.92 -22.53 -21.34
N GLU A 28 -33.62 -21.45 -21.72
CA GLU A 28 -33.53 -20.77 -23.02
C GLU A 28 -32.22 -19.99 -23.24
N GLY A 29 -31.42 -19.83 -22.18
CA GLY A 29 -30.18 -19.08 -22.20
C GLY A 29 -30.35 -17.60 -21.90
N ARG A 30 -29.33 -17.01 -21.27
CA ARG A 30 -29.20 -15.56 -21.15
C ARG A 30 -27.93 -15.09 -21.86
N PHE A 31 -28.07 -14.05 -22.67
CA PHE A 31 -26.93 -13.37 -23.26
C PHE A 31 -26.23 -12.51 -22.21
N ILE A 32 -24.96 -12.78 -21.97
CA ILE A 32 -24.13 -12.09 -20.97
C ILE A 32 -22.88 -11.55 -21.66
N ARG A 33 -22.47 -10.35 -21.26
CA ARG A 33 -21.18 -9.75 -21.62
C ARG A 33 -20.38 -9.49 -20.35
N VAL A 34 -19.08 -9.75 -20.41
CA VAL A 34 -18.15 -9.50 -19.30
C VAL A 34 -17.03 -8.59 -19.78
N ALA A 35 -16.69 -7.59 -18.98
CA ALA A 35 -15.56 -6.70 -19.24
C ALA A 35 -14.72 -6.59 -17.96
N VAL A 36 -13.40 -6.74 -18.11
CA VAL A 36 -12.42 -6.56 -17.04
C VAL A 36 -11.82 -5.15 -17.15
N LEU A 37 -12.22 -4.25 -16.25
CA LEU A 37 -11.77 -2.86 -16.27
C LEU A 37 -10.61 -2.63 -15.29
N PRO A 38 -10.82 -2.25 -14.02
CA PRO A 38 -9.69 -1.90 -13.16
C PRO A 38 -8.92 -3.15 -12.73
N GLY A 39 -7.62 -3.13 -12.97
CA GLY A 39 -6.71 -3.97 -12.22
C GLY A 39 -6.24 -3.23 -10.98
N ILE A 40 -6.40 -3.88 -9.82
CA ILE A 40 -6.10 -3.32 -8.51
C ILE A 40 -5.06 -4.21 -7.85
N GLY A 41 -4.01 -3.62 -7.31
CA GLY A 41 -2.96 -4.33 -6.58
C GLY A 41 -2.06 -3.38 -5.83
N ASP A 42 -1.14 -3.96 -5.04
CA ASP A 42 0.01 -3.21 -4.56
C ASP A 42 0.92 -2.79 -5.74
N LEU A 43 1.85 -1.86 -5.49
CA LEU A 43 2.74 -1.36 -6.52
C LEU A 43 3.57 -2.49 -7.17
N PRO A 44 4.25 -3.38 -6.44
CA PRO A 44 5.05 -4.44 -7.08
C PRO A 44 4.23 -5.37 -7.99
N ALA A 45 3.07 -5.84 -7.53
CA ALA A 45 2.23 -6.79 -8.26
C ALA A 45 1.57 -6.12 -9.46
N ILE A 46 0.99 -4.92 -9.29
CA ILE A 46 0.27 -4.27 -10.38
C ILE A 46 1.22 -3.88 -11.53
N ARG A 47 2.46 -3.48 -11.22
CA ARG A 47 3.46 -3.16 -12.24
C ARG A 47 3.81 -4.39 -13.07
N LYS A 48 4.05 -5.52 -12.40
CA LYS A 48 4.35 -6.79 -13.08
C LYS A 48 3.18 -7.26 -13.94
N ALA A 49 1.96 -7.21 -13.40
CA ALA A 49 0.74 -7.67 -14.06
C ALA A 49 0.37 -6.81 -15.27
N MET A 50 0.58 -5.48 -15.17
CA MET A 50 0.26 -4.53 -16.24
C MET A 50 1.41 -4.26 -17.20
N GLY A 51 2.57 -4.86 -16.97
CA GLY A 51 3.73 -4.69 -17.85
C GLY A 51 4.48 -3.37 -17.68
N TYR A 52 4.30 -2.65 -16.58
CA TYR A 52 5.05 -1.43 -16.30
C TYR A 52 6.41 -1.69 -15.66
N ALA A 53 7.34 -0.76 -15.86
CA ALA A 53 8.57 -0.65 -15.10
C ALA A 53 8.29 -0.52 -13.59
N GLY A 54 9.17 -1.11 -12.78
CA GLY A 54 9.07 -1.03 -11.33
C GLY A 54 9.33 0.37 -10.78
N VAL A 55 8.96 0.58 -9.52
CA VAL A 55 9.12 1.85 -8.79
C VAL A 55 10.56 2.32 -8.67
N ALA A 56 11.54 1.45 -8.91
CA ALA A 56 12.95 1.80 -8.90
C ALA A 56 13.40 2.58 -10.14
N SER A 57 12.64 2.52 -11.25
CA SER A 57 13.00 3.19 -12.52
C SER A 57 13.05 4.70 -12.36
N ASP A 58 14.13 5.35 -12.78
CA ASP A 58 14.23 6.80 -12.68
C ASP A 58 13.33 7.53 -13.70
N VAL A 59 13.18 6.97 -14.90
CA VAL A 59 12.44 7.61 -16.01
C VAL A 59 10.97 7.15 -16.07
N ASN A 60 10.70 5.90 -15.68
CA ASN A 60 9.40 5.26 -15.87
C ASN A 60 8.76 4.77 -14.56
N MET A 61 9.04 5.46 -13.44
CA MET A 61 8.51 5.12 -12.11
C MET A 61 6.97 5.13 -12.05
N CYS A 62 6.35 6.14 -12.66
CA CYS A 62 4.92 6.38 -12.58
C CYS A 62 4.16 5.75 -13.77
N SER A 63 3.01 5.13 -13.50
CA SER A 63 2.13 4.52 -14.53
C SER A 63 1.20 5.54 -15.16
N MET A 64 1.00 6.68 -14.49
CA MET A 64 0.04 7.71 -14.90
C MET A 64 0.71 8.88 -15.61
N CYS A 65 1.91 9.30 -15.18
CA CYS A 65 2.61 10.44 -15.75
C CYS A 65 4.05 10.10 -16.13
N LYS A 66 4.70 11.05 -16.80
CA LYS A 66 6.09 10.95 -17.29
C LYS A 66 7.09 11.64 -16.36
N ILE A 67 6.78 11.72 -15.07
CA ILE A 67 7.66 12.33 -14.08
C ILE A 67 8.96 11.55 -13.95
N HIS A 68 10.09 12.25 -13.96
CA HIS A 68 11.36 11.68 -13.58
C HIS A 68 11.44 11.57 -12.06
N LYS A 69 12.03 10.50 -11.53
CA LYS A 69 12.09 10.22 -10.09
C LYS A 69 12.81 11.30 -9.29
N SER A 70 13.78 12.00 -9.87
CA SER A 70 14.42 13.17 -9.24
C SER A 70 13.44 14.31 -8.95
N ASN A 71 12.29 14.32 -9.63
CA ASN A 71 11.28 15.36 -9.54
C ASN A 71 10.03 14.85 -8.79
N ILE A 72 10.14 13.74 -8.04
CA ILE A 72 9.00 13.13 -7.33
C ILE A 72 8.28 14.11 -6.38
N ASP A 73 9.00 15.10 -5.86
CA ASP A 73 8.50 16.11 -4.93
C ASP A 73 7.85 17.32 -5.64
N VAL A 74 7.76 17.33 -6.97
CA VAL A 74 7.06 18.38 -7.72
C VAL A 74 5.54 18.15 -7.61
N LEU A 75 4.92 18.88 -6.69
CA LEU A 75 3.48 18.83 -6.42
C LEU A 75 2.72 20.03 -7.03
N ASP A 76 3.42 21.12 -7.33
CA ASP A 76 2.84 22.34 -7.88
C ASP A 76 2.84 22.35 -9.42
N PRO A 77 1.88 23.04 -10.06
CA PRO A 77 1.86 23.21 -11.51
C PRO A 77 3.11 23.95 -12.05
N PRO A 78 3.56 23.64 -13.28
CA PRO A 78 2.96 22.69 -14.22
C PRO A 78 3.28 21.24 -13.85
N LEU A 79 2.23 20.42 -13.76
CA LEU A 79 2.38 19.00 -13.46
C LEU A 79 2.98 18.24 -14.65
N PRO A 80 3.66 17.11 -14.40
CA PRO A 80 4.22 16.28 -15.46
C PRO A 80 3.15 15.80 -16.44
N THR A 81 3.53 15.74 -17.72
CA THR A 81 2.65 15.22 -18.78
C THR A 81 2.14 13.82 -18.45
N LEU A 82 0.83 13.61 -18.63
CA LEU A 82 0.19 12.32 -18.45
C LEU A 82 0.55 11.35 -19.60
N ARG A 83 0.58 10.07 -19.29
CA ARG A 83 0.63 9.00 -20.28
C ARG A 83 -0.76 8.81 -20.88
N THR A 84 -0.82 8.40 -22.14
CA THR A 84 -2.08 8.02 -22.78
C THR A 84 -2.17 6.51 -22.93
N GLY A 85 -3.39 5.97 -22.94
CA GLY A 85 -3.61 4.55 -23.18
C GLY A 85 -3.07 4.10 -24.55
N ALA A 86 -3.19 4.96 -25.58
CA ALA A 86 -2.68 4.69 -26.92
C ALA A 86 -1.14 4.53 -26.94
N GLU A 87 -0.42 5.48 -26.33
CA GLU A 87 1.05 5.43 -26.22
C GLU A 87 1.53 4.15 -25.51
N VAL A 88 0.86 3.79 -24.42
CA VAL A 88 1.22 2.59 -23.64
C VAL A 88 0.93 1.31 -24.43
N SER A 89 -0.19 1.23 -25.13
CA SER A 89 -0.53 0.09 -25.98
C SER A 89 0.41 -0.04 -27.17
N GLU A 90 0.80 1.07 -27.80
CA GLU A 90 1.78 1.08 -28.90
C GLU A 90 3.15 0.57 -28.42
N ALA A 91 3.66 1.10 -27.30
CA ALA A 91 4.93 0.64 -26.73
C ALA A 91 4.91 -0.85 -26.35
N ALA A 92 3.79 -1.35 -25.82
CA ALA A 92 3.61 -2.76 -25.53
C ALA A 92 3.64 -3.62 -26.80
N SER A 93 2.96 -3.19 -27.87
CA SER A 93 2.96 -3.89 -29.16
C SER A 93 4.35 -3.92 -29.78
N MET A 94 5.08 -2.79 -29.78
CA MET A 94 6.48 -2.73 -30.21
C MET A 94 7.35 -3.75 -29.45
N TRP A 95 7.17 -3.84 -28.12
CA TRP A 95 7.89 -4.81 -27.30
C TRP A 95 7.53 -6.26 -27.68
N ARG A 96 6.26 -6.54 -27.98
CA ARG A 96 5.79 -7.88 -28.38
C ARG A 96 6.36 -8.30 -29.74
N GLU A 97 6.40 -7.37 -30.69
CA GLU A 97 6.81 -7.59 -32.08
C GLU A 97 8.33 -7.62 -32.25
N ALA A 98 9.08 -7.09 -31.28
CA ALA A 98 10.54 -7.16 -31.27
C ALA A 98 11.05 -8.61 -31.35
N THR A 99 11.95 -8.86 -32.29
CA THR A 99 12.45 -10.20 -32.60
C THR A 99 13.59 -10.65 -31.68
N THR A 100 14.24 -9.70 -31.00
CA THR A 100 15.37 -9.97 -30.12
C THR A 100 15.12 -9.50 -28.69
N LYS A 101 15.67 -10.25 -27.72
CA LYS A 101 15.66 -9.84 -26.30
C LYS A 101 16.30 -8.46 -26.09
N LYS A 102 17.33 -8.12 -26.88
CA LYS A 102 17.98 -6.81 -26.82
C LYS A 102 17.03 -5.68 -27.22
N GLN A 103 16.33 -5.82 -28.35
CA GLN A 103 15.30 -4.84 -28.76
C GLN A 103 14.20 -4.69 -27.71
N GLN A 104 13.73 -5.80 -27.13
CA GLN A 104 12.76 -5.78 -26.04
C GLN A 104 13.26 -4.98 -24.83
N GLN A 105 14.52 -5.19 -24.43
CA GLN A 105 15.14 -4.44 -23.33
C GLN A 105 15.28 -2.95 -23.66
N ASP A 106 15.68 -2.61 -24.88
CA ASP A 106 15.83 -1.22 -25.32
C ASP A 106 14.47 -0.49 -25.32
N ILE A 107 13.41 -1.13 -25.84
CA ILE A 107 12.03 -0.61 -25.81
C ILE A 107 11.54 -0.46 -24.37
N PHE A 108 11.76 -1.47 -23.52
CA PHE A 108 11.36 -1.41 -22.12
C PHE A 108 12.09 -0.30 -21.36
N LYS A 109 13.37 -0.07 -21.65
CA LYS A 109 14.16 1.02 -21.05
C LYS A 109 13.63 2.39 -21.48
N ALA A 110 13.26 2.55 -22.75
CA ALA A 110 12.74 3.79 -23.28
C ALA A 110 11.33 4.11 -22.75
N HIS A 111 10.39 3.18 -22.87
CA HIS A 111 8.97 3.42 -22.61
C HIS A 111 8.50 3.00 -21.21
N GLY A 112 9.23 2.07 -20.58
CA GLY A 112 8.86 1.48 -19.30
C GLY A 112 7.67 0.52 -19.39
N VAL A 113 7.41 -0.03 -20.58
CA VAL A 113 6.26 -0.92 -20.85
C VAL A 113 6.73 -2.17 -21.58
N ARG A 114 6.23 -3.33 -21.17
CA ARG A 114 6.40 -4.63 -21.82
C ARG A 114 5.04 -5.28 -22.05
N TRP A 115 4.98 -6.21 -23.00
CA TRP A 115 3.75 -6.93 -23.28
C TRP A 115 3.31 -7.87 -22.16
N THR A 116 2.02 -7.83 -21.87
CA THR A 116 1.31 -8.79 -21.00
C THR A 116 0.00 -9.18 -21.67
N SER A 117 -0.58 -10.32 -21.28
CA SER A 117 -1.89 -10.76 -21.80
C SER A 117 -3.00 -9.71 -21.61
N MET A 118 -2.85 -8.82 -20.64
CA MET A 118 -3.77 -7.72 -20.37
C MET A 118 -3.89 -6.71 -21.52
N HIS A 119 -2.82 -6.51 -22.31
CA HIS A 119 -2.85 -5.59 -23.47
C HIS A 119 -3.73 -6.09 -24.61
N ARG A 120 -4.20 -7.34 -24.56
CA ARG A 120 -5.13 -7.85 -25.56
C ARG A 120 -6.57 -7.33 -25.36
N LEU A 121 -6.90 -6.87 -24.15
CA LEU A 121 -8.23 -6.32 -23.83
C LEU A 121 -8.36 -4.90 -24.40
N THR A 122 -8.73 -4.77 -25.67
CA THR A 122 -8.80 -3.49 -26.40
C THR A 122 -9.82 -2.50 -25.85
N TYR A 123 -10.79 -2.97 -25.07
CA TYR A 123 -11.77 -2.13 -24.37
C TYR A 123 -11.22 -1.49 -23.09
N ARG A 124 -10.02 -1.87 -22.65
CA ARG A 124 -9.36 -1.35 -21.45
C ARG A 124 -8.32 -0.31 -21.82
N ASP A 125 -8.44 0.88 -21.23
CA ASP A 125 -7.33 1.85 -21.18
C ASP A 125 -6.26 1.37 -20.17
N PRO A 126 -5.01 1.09 -20.60
CA PRO A 126 -3.97 0.55 -19.73
C PRO A 126 -3.43 1.55 -18.70
N VAL A 127 -3.66 2.85 -18.89
CA VAL A 127 -3.30 3.90 -17.91
C VAL A 127 -4.42 4.08 -16.90
N LEU A 128 -5.64 4.37 -17.37
CA LEU A 128 -6.77 4.72 -16.51
C LEU A 128 -7.28 3.53 -15.68
N HIS A 129 -7.16 2.31 -16.21
CA HIS A 129 -7.62 1.11 -15.51
C HIS A 129 -6.50 0.38 -14.75
N THR A 130 -5.33 1.00 -14.58
CA THR A 130 -4.26 0.50 -13.71
C THR A 130 -4.29 1.28 -12.40
N MET A 131 -4.99 0.73 -11.41
CA MET A 131 -5.29 1.42 -10.16
C MET A 131 -4.47 0.86 -8.99
N LEU A 132 -4.01 1.75 -8.12
CA LEU A 132 -3.38 1.35 -6.87
C LEU A 132 -4.47 1.01 -5.85
N GLY A 133 -4.32 -0.11 -5.16
CA GLY A 133 -5.26 -0.49 -4.11
C GLY A 133 -5.25 0.48 -2.93
N VAL A 134 -6.43 0.94 -2.50
CA VAL A 134 -6.60 1.85 -1.35
C VAL A 134 -5.94 1.29 -0.09
N MET A 135 -6.07 -0.02 0.14
CA MET A 135 -5.51 -0.69 1.33
C MET A 135 -3.99 -0.51 1.44
N HIS A 136 -3.23 -0.88 0.42
CA HIS A 136 -1.77 -0.83 0.47
C HIS A 136 -1.21 0.58 0.21
N ASN A 137 -1.92 1.41 -0.56
CA ASN A 137 -1.46 2.75 -0.91
C ASN A 137 -1.87 3.79 0.14
N TRP A 138 -3.17 3.92 0.40
CA TRP A 138 -3.69 4.94 1.31
C TRP A 138 -3.52 4.50 2.76
N ILE A 139 -4.05 3.33 3.12
CA ILE A 139 -4.14 2.92 4.52
C ILE A 139 -2.77 2.48 5.07
N GLU A 140 -2.15 1.47 4.47
CA GLU A 140 -0.85 0.97 4.93
C GLU A 140 0.34 1.80 4.42
N GLY A 141 0.13 2.62 3.40
CA GLY A 141 1.14 3.54 2.87
C GLY A 141 1.04 4.91 3.54
N VAL A 142 0.07 5.73 3.13
CA VAL A 142 -0.07 7.12 3.58
C VAL A 142 -0.36 7.23 5.08
N LEU A 143 -1.42 6.59 5.60
CA LEU A 143 -1.82 6.75 7.00
C LEU A 143 -0.75 6.20 7.96
N GLN A 144 -0.22 5.02 7.68
CA GLN A 144 0.88 4.44 8.44
C GLN A 144 2.13 5.33 8.42
N ASN A 145 2.52 5.86 7.25
CA ASN A 145 3.67 6.77 7.14
C ASN A 145 3.43 8.07 7.92
N HIS A 146 2.21 8.62 7.86
CA HIS A 146 1.85 9.81 8.63
C HIS A 146 1.99 9.53 10.13
N PHE A 147 1.41 8.44 10.62
CA PHE A 147 1.46 8.05 12.03
C PHE A 147 2.87 7.73 12.53
N ARG A 148 3.64 6.92 11.79
CA ARG A 148 4.96 6.45 12.24
C ARG A 148 6.06 7.47 11.97
N ASN A 149 6.11 8.03 10.77
CA ASN A 149 7.24 8.83 10.33
C ASN A 149 7.02 10.33 10.50
N LYS A 150 5.78 10.82 10.33
CA LYS A 150 5.47 12.24 10.54
C LYS A 150 5.15 12.54 12.00
N TRP A 151 4.41 11.67 12.68
CA TRP A 151 4.04 11.88 14.09
C TRP A 151 4.99 11.22 15.08
N GLY A 152 5.79 10.25 14.63
CA GLY A 152 6.79 9.59 15.47
C GLY A 152 6.21 8.59 16.48
N ILE A 153 5.03 8.02 16.23
CA ILE A 153 4.39 7.08 17.15
C ILE A 153 4.68 5.62 16.71
N GLY A 154 5.17 4.79 17.63
CA GLY A 154 5.40 3.35 17.42
C GLY A 154 6.84 2.93 17.15
N ILE A 155 7.03 1.64 16.83
CA ILE A 155 8.34 1.03 16.56
C ILE A 155 9.02 1.76 15.40
N GLN A 156 10.19 2.34 15.69
CA GLN A 156 11.07 2.90 14.68
C GLN A 156 11.67 1.75 13.87
N THR A 157 11.35 1.67 12.57
CA THR A 157 11.97 0.66 11.69
C THR A 157 13.49 0.91 11.67
N ALA A 158 14.28 -0.18 11.71
CA ALA A 158 15.72 -0.18 11.98
C ALA A 158 16.63 0.67 11.06
N LYS A 159 16.08 1.40 10.09
CA LYS A 159 16.80 2.39 9.28
C LYS A 159 16.78 3.82 9.86
N SER A 160 16.02 4.10 10.91
CA SER A 160 16.14 5.36 11.66
C SER A 160 16.85 5.13 12.98
N LYS A 161 18.17 5.39 13.03
CA LYS A 161 18.87 5.64 14.30
C LYS A 161 18.38 6.97 14.85
N ALA A 162 17.32 6.96 15.67
CA ALA A 162 16.99 8.10 16.52
C ALA A 162 16.81 7.63 17.96
N THR A 163 17.30 8.48 18.86
CA THR A 163 17.36 8.32 20.31
C THR A 163 16.01 7.84 20.88
N PRO A 164 16.03 6.97 21.91
CA PRO A 164 14.84 6.63 22.67
C PRO A 164 14.12 7.90 23.14
N ILE A 165 12.80 7.84 23.28
CA ILE A 165 12.01 8.85 23.97
C ILE A 165 12.65 9.03 25.35
N THR A 166 13.40 10.11 25.58
CA THR A 166 13.82 10.47 26.93
C THR A 166 12.61 11.10 27.61
N PRO A 167 12.07 10.51 28.69
CA PRO A 167 10.99 11.10 29.44
C PRO A 167 11.42 12.47 29.95
N LEU A 168 10.58 13.49 29.75
CA LEU A 168 10.68 14.73 30.53
C LEU A 168 9.98 14.43 31.86
N GLU A 169 10.68 13.72 32.75
CA GLU A 169 10.10 13.13 33.96
C GLU A 169 9.93 14.08 35.16
N ASP A 170 10.33 15.35 35.08
CA ASP A 170 10.52 16.12 36.32
C ASP A 170 9.35 16.96 36.85
N HIS A 171 8.17 17.09 36.21
CA HIS A 171 7.22 18.13 36.65
C HIS A 171 5.77 17.76 36.96
N LEU A 172 5.32 16.51 36.89
CA LEU A 172 3.93 16.21 37.31
C LEU A 172 3.87 14.89 38.08
N ASN A 173 3.93 15.05 39.40
CA ASN A 173 3.79 14.02 40.42
C ASN A 173 2.35 13.44 40.39
N ILE A 174 2.07 12.54 39.44
CA ILE A 174 0.78 11.84 39.32
C ILE A 174 1.02 10.35 39.64
N PRO A 175 0.42 9.78 40.70
CA PRO A 175 0.54 8.35 40.98
C PRO A 175 -0.27 7.57 39.95
N ILE A 176 0.38 6.64 39.24
CA ILE A 176 -0.30 5.61 38.46
C ILE A 176 -0.44 4.40 39.38
N GLU A 177 -1.66 4.11 39.84
CA GLU A 177 -1.96 2.85 40.52
C GLU A 177 -1.82 1.69 39.53
N SER A 178 -0.89 0.78 39.84
CA SER A 178 -0.75 -0.52 39.19
C SER A 178 -1.92 -1.41 39.60
N GLY A 179 -2.86 -1.64 38.69
CA GLY A 179 -3.85 -2.70 38.80
C GLY A 179 -3.29 -4.02 38.27
N ASP A 180 -3.30 -5.03 39.13
CA ASP A 180 -2.93 -6.42 38.88
C ASP A 180 -3.84 -7.14 37.85
N ASP A 181 -3.27 -8.24 37.34
CA ASP A 181 -3.86 -9.41 36.68
C ASP A 181 -4.40 -9.30 35.24
N ASP A 182 -3.74 -10.02 34.32
CA ASP A 182 -4.16 -11.41 34.08
C ASP A 182 -3.03 -12.23 33.41
N GLN A 183 -2.64 -13.32 34.08
CA GLN A 183 -1.81 -14.40 33.54
C GLN A 183 -2.61 -15.20 32.51
N LEU A 184 -2.01 -15.46 31.34
CA LEU A 184 -2.43 -16.57 30.49
C LEU A 184 -1.21 -17.41 30.13
N ASP A 185 -1.17 -18.58 30.76
CA ASP A 185 -0.30 -19.72 30.49
C ASP A 185 -0.28 -20.08 29.00
N THR A 186 0.92 -20.32 28.47
CA THR A 186 1.11 -21.19 27.31
C THR A 186 2.22 -22.18 27.59
N ASN A 187 1.82 -23.33 28.13
CA ASN A 187 2.56 -24.57 27.97
C ASN A 187 2.16 -25.18 26.63
N ASP A 188 3.08 -25.27 25.67
CA ASP A 188 3.15 -26.41 24.75
C ASP A 188 4.54 -26.53 24.14
N GLU A 189 5.26 -27.58 24.52
CA GLU A 189 6.48 -28.04 23.89
C GLU A 189 6.12 -28.95 22.70
N GLY A 190 6.73 -28.72 21.53
CA GLY A 190 6.44 -29.53 20.34
C GLY A 190 7.46 -29.43 19.22
N GLN A 191 8.67 -29.90 19.50
CA GLN A 191 9.66 -30.60 18.64
C GLN A 191 9.83 -30.27 17.14
N ILE A 192 11.12 -30.12 16.83
CA ILE A 192 11.82 -30.15 15.54
C ILE A 192 11.66 -31.53 14.86
N ALA A 193 11.54 -31.54 13.53
CA ALA A 193 12.05 -32.64 12.71
C ALA A 193 12.45 -32.15 11.31
N ASP A 194 13.67 -32.52 10.95
CA ASP A 194 14.36 -32.38 9.67
C ASP A 194 13.67 -33.16 8.54
N ASP A 195 13.90 -32.76 7.28
CA ASP A 195 14.14 -33.72 6.19
C ASP A 195 14.87 -33.05 5.02
N GLU A 196 16.02 -33.64 4.66
CA GLU A 196 16.86 -33.32 3.51
C GLU A 196 16.44 -34.13 2.26
N ASP A 197 16.67 -33.50 1.10
CA ASP A 197 17.04 -34.04 -0.22
C ASP A 197 16.11 -34.94 -1.05
N ALA A 198 15.72 -34.42 -2.23
CA ALA A 198 15.96 -35.11 -3.51
C ALA A 198 15.95 -34.16 -4.74
N ASN A 199 17.06 -34.25 -5.47
CA ASN A 199 17.52 -33.60 -6.70
C ASN A 199 16.61 -33.75 -7.95
N GLY A 200 16.63 -32.76 -8.87
CA GLY A 200 16.04 -32.94 -10.21
C GLY A 200 15.88 -31.71 -11.13
N SER A 201 16.97 -31.29 -11.78
CA SER A 201 17.05 -30.65 -13.13
C SER A 201 16.54 -29.21 -13.39
N THR A 202 17.53 -28.33 -13.57
CA THR A 202 17.77 -27.38 -14.69
C THR A 202 16.58 -26.76 -15.44
N ASP A 203 16.42 -25.44 -15.31
CA ASP A 203 16.30 -24.51 -16.43
C ASP A 203 16.69 -23.10 -15.98
N THR A 204 17.82 -22.61 -16.50
CA THR A 204 18.37 -21.28 -16.21
C THR A 204 17.60 -20.21 -16.97
N ASP A 205 16.57 -19.66 -16.33
CA ASP A 205 15.96 -18.40 -16.76
C ASP A 205 16.68 -17.26 -16.02
N THR A 206 17.48 -16.46 -16.73
CA THR A 206 18.16 -15.29 -16.16
C THR A 206 17.13 -14.22 -15.82
N SER A 207 16.47 -14.38 -14.68
CA SER A 207 15.77 -13.33 -13.99
C SER A 207 16.81 -12.31 -13.56
N VAL A 208 16.76 -11.12 -14.16
CA VAL A 208 17.31 -9.93 -13.50
C VAL A 208 16.50 -9.77 -12.22
N GLU A 209 17.06 -10.26 -11.11
CA GLU A 209 16.56 -10.04 -9.78
C GLU A 209 16.62 -8.53 -9.51
N THR A 210 15.51 -7.87 -9.81
CA THR A 210 15.28 -6.54 -9.28
C THR A 210 14.99 -6.73 -7.81
N ASN A 211 16.03 -6.56 -6.98
CA ASN A 211 15.95 -6.47 -5.53
C ASN A 211 14.65 -5.77 -5.12
N ASP A 212 13.84 -6.47 -4.33
CA ASP A 212 12.64 -5.97 -3.67
C ASP A 212 13.02 -4.80 -2.77
N SER A 213 13.09 -3.63 -3.40
CA SER A 213 13.39 -2.39 -2.76
C SER A 213 12.03 -1.80 -2.42
N THR A 214 11.52 -2.14 -1.24
CA THR A 214 10.68 -1.22 -0.47
C THR A 214 11.32 0.15 -0.60
N VAL A 215 10.71 1.04 -1.37
CA VAL A 215 11.18 2.41 -1.53
C VAL A 215 11.05 3.04 -0.14
N SER A 216 12.17 3.10 0.58
CA SER A 216 12.27 3.90 1.79
C SER A 216 12.21 5.35 1.32
N ILE A 217 11.02 5.94 1.39
CA ILE A 217 10.85 7.39 1.29
C ILE A 217 11.51 7.97 2.54
N THR A 218 12.82 8.23 2.45
CA THR A 218 13.59 8.88 3.50
C THR A 218 13.30 10.38 3.44
N MET A 219 12.07 10.77 3.79
CA MET A 219 11.82 12.17 4.06
C MET A 219 12.49 12.53 5.38
N PRO A 220 13.27 13.63 5.46
CA PRO A 220 13.86 14.07 6.72
C PRO A 220 12.74 14.32 7.73
N ARG A 221 12.84 13.73 8.93
CA ARG A 221 12.04 14.16 10.08
C ARG A 221 12.28 15.65 10.25
N TYR A 222 11.22 16.45 10.40
CA TYR A 222 11.39 17.83 10.88
C TYR A 222 11.86 17.71 12.33
N GLY A 223 13.18 17.70 12.52
CA GLY A 223 13.85 17.72 13.82
C GLY A 223 13.55 16.56 14.77
N ASN A 224 13.70 15.27 14.38
CA ASN A 224 13.78 14.08 15.27
C ASN A 224 12.83 13.92 16.48
N GLN A 225 11.82 14.77 16.66
CA GLN A 225 11.01 14.88 17.87
C GLN A 225 9.63 14.25 17.62
N ALA A 226 9.17 13.46 18.59
CA ALA A 226 7.81 12.94 18.56
C ALA A 226 6.82 14.10 18.60
N MET A 227 5.79 14.04 17.75
CA MET A 227 4.84 15.15 17.58
C MET A 227 3.84 15.24 18.74
N PHE A 228 3.67 14.15 19.47
CA PHE A 228 2.82 14.06 20.66
C PHE A 228 3.69 13.91 21.91
N THR A 229 3.31 14.58 22.99
CA THR A 229 3.86 14.32 24.32
C THR A 229 3.32 12.99 24.86
N LEU A 230 3.98 12.43 25.88
CA LEU A 230 3.50 11.22 26.54
C LEU A 230 2.08 11.39 27.10
N VAL A 231 1.79 12.56 27.70
CA VAL A 231 0.45 12.90 28.20
C VAL A 231 -0.58 12.88 27.08
N GLN A 232 -0.28 13.48 25.92
CA GLN A 232 -1.19 13.47 24.77
C GLN A 232 -1.39 12.07 24.20
N LEU A 233 -0.34 11.25 24.14
CA LEU A 233 -0.44 9.87 23.69
C LEU A 233 -1.29 9.02 24.65
N THR A 234 -1.14 9.22 25.97
CA THR A 234 -2.02 8.59 26.97
C THR A 234 -3.47 9.02 26.80
N THR A 235 -3.73 10.30 26.53
CA THR A 235 -5.08 10.79 26.21
C THR A 235 -5.69 10.08 24.99
N ILE A 236 -4.90 9.86 23.93
CA ILE A 236 -5.34 9.08 22.76
C ILE A 236 -5.67 7.63 23.15
N ARG A 237 -4.80 6.98 23.93
CA ARG A 237 -5.02 5.60 24.40
C ARG A 237 -6.27 5.47 25.27
N THR A 238 -6.52 6.44 26.15
CA THR A 238 -7.72 6.50 26.98
C THR A 238 -8.98 6.68 26.13
N CYS A 239 -8.93 7.55 25.10
CA CYS A 239 -10.02 7.66 24.13
C CYS A 239 -10.27 6.32 23.42
N ILE A 240 -9.22 5.63 22.97
CA ILE A 240 -9.33 4.31 22.34
C ILE A 240 -9.93 3.28 23.31
N ALA A 241 -9.61 3.32 24.60
CA ALA A 241 -10.16 2.38 25.58
C ALA A 241 -11.65 2.63 25.87
N ASN A 242 -12.04 3.90 26.00
CA ASN A 242 -13.35 4.28 26.54
C ASN A 242 -14.42 4.55 25.47
N THR A 243 -14.03 4.75 24.21
CA THR A 243 -15.00 5.00 23.12
C THR A 243 -15.88 3.77 22.92
N VAL A 244 -17.20 3.95 22.90
CA VAL A 244 -18.16 2.89 22.57
C VAL A 244 -18.28 2.79 21.05
N ILE A 245 -18.04 1.60 20.50
CA ILE A 245 -18.10 1.33 19.05
C ILE A 245 -18.97 0.09 18.80
N PRO A 246 -19.58 -0.04 17.61
CA PRO A 246 -20.24 -1.28 17.21
C PRO A 246 -19.28 -2.48 17.20
N SER A 247 -19.78 -3.69 17.45
CA SER A 247 -18.97 -4.91 17.55
C SER A 247 -18.26 -5.32 16.26
N TRP A 248 -18.68 -4.79 15.11
CA TRP A 248 -18.07 -5.05 13.80
C TRP A 248 -16.92 -4.08 13.47
N VAL A 249 -16.68 -3.06 14.30
CA VAL A 249 -15.54 -2.13 14.14
C VAL A 249 -14.35 -2.67 14.91
N GLU A 250 -13.24 -2.89 14.21
CA GLU A 250 -12.00 -3.35 14.83
C GLU A 250 -11.40 -2.24 15.71
N ARG A 251 -11.16 -2.54 16.99
CA ARG A 251 -10.62 -1.56 17.94
C ARG A 251 -9.09 -1.51 17.85
N PRO A 252 -8.49 -0.31 17.72
CA PRO A 252 -7.06 -0.15 17.87
C PRO A 252 -6.54 -0.57 19.25
N PRO A 253 -5.25 -0.89 19.36
CA PRO A 253 -4.68 -1.39 20.61
C PRO A 253 -4.72 -0.31 21.70
N ARG A 254 -5.06 -0.70 22.92
CA ARG A 254 -5.10 0.22 24.07
C ARG A 254 -3.72 0.78 24.40
N ASN A 255 -2.66 0.05 24.07
CA ASN A 255 -1.28 0.45 24.25
C ASN A 255 -0.63 0.99 22.95
N LEU A 256 -1.44 1.62 22.08
CA LEU A 256 -1.03 2.17 20.79
C LEU A 256 0.33 2.89 20.86
N GLY A 257 1.30 2.45 20.04
CA GLY A 257 2.64 3.02 19.96
C GLY A 257 3.71 2.30 20.77
N GLU A 258 3.36 1.31 21.59
CA GLU A 258 4.34 0.44 22.24
C GLU A 258 4.85 -0.68 21.33
N ALA A 259 6.09 -1.12 21.60
CA ALA A 259 6.73 -2.17 20.81
C ALA A 259 6.08 -3.55 20.96
N SER A 260 5.40 -3.80 22.08
CA SER A 260 4.79 -5.09 22.41
C SER A 260 3.64 -5.48 21.48
N HIS A 261 2.98 -4.53 20.81
CA HIS A 261 1.81 -4.83 19.98
C HIS A 261 2.15 -5.12 18.49
N GLY A 262 3.39 -4.88 18.06
CA GLY A 262 3.79 -5.20 16.68
C GLY A 262 3.13 -4.33 15.60
N LYS A 263 2.86 -4.91 14.41
CA LYS A 263 2.38 -4.19 13.22
C LYS A 263 0.86 -4.15 13.18
N LEU A 264 0.28 -2.95 13.13
CA LEU A 264 -1.16 -2.75 12.90
C LEU A 264 -1.56 -3.17 11.48
N LYS A 265 -2.74 -3.78 11.38
CA LYS A 265 -3.41 -4.15 10.13
C LYS A 265 -4.17 -2.97 9.51
N ALA A 266 -4.55 -3.10 8.24
CA ALA A 266 -5.21 -2.03 7.49
C ALA A 266 -6.56 -1.58 8.10
N ASP A 267 -7.41 -2.52 8.52
CA ASP A 267 -8.66 -2.24 9.22
C ASP A 267 -8.45 -1.46 10.53
N THR A 268 -7.39 -1.77 11.26
CA THR A 268 -6.99 -1.05 12.47
C THR A 268 -6.56 0.39 12.17
N TRP A 269 -5.77 0.59 11.11
CA TRP A 269 -5.39 1.94 10.64
C TRP A 269 -6.61 2.75 10.23
N LEU A 270 -7.52 2.14 9.46
CA LEU A 270 -8.75 2.79 9.02
C LEU A 270 -9.59 3.22 10.21
N SER A 271 -9.87 2.31 11.14
CA SER A 271 -10.65 2.62 12.36
C SER A 271 -9.99 3.73 13.18
N LEU A 272 -8.66 3.70 13.33
CA LEU A 272 -7.91 4.73 14.04
C LEU A 272 -8.10 6.13 13.41
N PHE A 273 -7.96 6.26 12.09
CA PHE A 273 -8.06 7.55 11.40
C PHE A 273 -9.48 8.01 11.10
N SER A 274 -10.45 7.10 11.00
CA SER A 274 -11.85 7.43 10.70
C SER A 274 -12.71 7.61 11.94
N VAL A 275 -12.35 6.99 13.08
CA VAL A 275 -13.18 7.00 14.30
C VAL A 275 -12.45 7.67 15.46
N PHE A 276 -11.33 7.12 15.91
CA PHE A 276 -10.74 7.51 17.19
C PHE A 276 -9.98 8.84 17.14
N LEU A 277 -9.11 9.02 16.14
CA LEU A 277 -8.34 10.26 16.01
C LEU A 277 -9.24 11.47 15.77
N PRO A 278 -10.29 11.41 14.91
CA PRO A 278 -11.22 12.53 14.77
C PRO A 278 -11.93 12.94 16.06
N LEU A 279 -12.12 12.02 17.02
CA LEU A 279 -12.73 12.31 18.32
C LEU A 279 -11.79 13.04 19.27
N ILE A 280 -10.48 12.75 19.25
CA ILE A 280 -9.55 13.21 20.30
C ILE A 280 -8.53 14.24 19.83
N ILE A 281 -8.14 14.22 18.56
CA ILE A 281 -7.13 15.13 18.02
C ILE A 281 -7.58 16.61 18.05
N PRO A 282 -8.85 16.97 17.75
CA PRO A 282 -9.30 18.34 17.88
C PRO A 282 -9.17 18.89 19.30
N GLU A 283 -9.37 18.06 20.33
CA GLU A 283 -9.20 18.42 21.74
C GLU A 283 -7.73 18.63 22.10
N ILE A 284 -6.85 17.71 21.66
CA ILE A 284 -5.40 17.79 21.92
C ILE A 284 -4.78 19.01 21.23
N TRP A 285 -5.22 19.30 20.00
CA TRP A 285 -4.72 20.42 19.20
C TRP A 285 -5.67 21.61 19.21
N GLY A 286 -6.48 21.82 20.24
CA GLY A 286 -7.44 22.94 20.30
C GLY A 286 -6.79 24.33 20.28
N ASP A 287 -5.59 24.45 20.86
CA ASP A 287 -4.82 25.69 20.95
C ASP A 287 -4.48 26.27 19.56
N ALA A 288 -4.47 27.60 19.43
CA ALA A 288 -4.16 28.33 18.20
C ALA A 288 -2.76 27.98 17.65
N LYS A 289 -1.82 27.63 18.53
CA LYS A 289 -0.46 27.20 18.13
C LYS A 289 -0.44 25.93 17.27
N TYR A 290 -1.50 25.12 17.29
CA TYR A 290 -1.61 23.89 16.49
C TYR A 290 -2.54 24.05 15.27
N SER A 291 -2.93 25.28 14.92
CA SER A 291 -3.91 25.55 13.86
C SER A 291 -3.57 24.90 12.52
N GLU A 292 -2.33 25.04 12.04
CA GLU A 292 -1.87 24.42 10.78
C GLU A 292 -1.85 22.89 10.87
N LEU A 293 -1.37 22.34 11.99
CA LEU A 293 -1.31 20.89 12.20
C LEU A 293 -2.71 20.27 12.22
N ARG A 294 -3.64 20.93 12.88
CA ARG A 294 -5.06 20.55 12.93
C ARG A 294 -5.71 20.64 11.55
N HIS A 295 -5.40 21.67 10.76
CA HIS A 295 -5.88 21.79 9.39
C HIS A 295 -5.34 20.65 8.50
N ASN A 296 -4.05 20.34 8.59
CA ASN A 296 -3.45 19.21 7.88
C ASN A 296 -4.12 17.87 8.26
N PHE A 297 -4.41 17.67 9.53
CA PHE A 297 -5.12 16.47 9.99
C PHE A 297 -6.54 16.38 9.43
N TYR A 298 -7.28 17.49 9.36
CA TYR A 298 -8.59 17.50 8.73
C TYR A 298 -8.52 17.10 7.26
N ASN A 299 -7.50 17.56 6.52
CA ASN A 299 -7.29 17.12 5.14
C ASN A 299 -7.01 15.61 5.04
N VAL A 300 -6.21 15.05 5.94
CA VAL A 300 -5.94 13.59 5.97
C VAL A 300 -7.22 12.80 6.28
N VAL A 301 -8.01 13.23 7.26
CA VAL A 301 -9.27 12.57 7.63
C VAL A 301 -10.30 12.69 6.49
N ALA A 302 -10.41 13.87 5.87
CA ALA A 302 -11.32 14.10 4.74
C ALA A 302 -10.95 13.27 3.50
N CYS A 303 -9.67 12.98 3.27
CA CYS A 303 -9.26 12.08 2.19
C CYS A 303 -9.43 10.59 2.55
N THR A 304 -9.70 10.26 3.81
CA THR A 304 -9.86 8.87 4.28
C THR A 304 -11.32 8.40 4.27
N ASN A 305 -12.27 9.33 4.47
CA ASN A 305 -13.71 9.08 4.54
C ASN A 305 -14.44 9.58 3.30
#